data_AF-X1AEI7-F1
#
_entry.id   AF-X1AEI7-F1
#
_cell.length_a   1.000
_cell.length_b   1.000
_cell.length_c   1.000
_cell.angle_alpha   90.00
_cell.angle_beta   90.00
_cell.angle_gamma   90.00
#
_symmetry.space_group_name_H-M   'P 1'
#
loop_
_entity.id
_entity.type
_entity.pdbx_description
1 polymer ?
#
loop_
_entity_poly.entity_id
_entity_poly.type
_entity_poly.pdbx_seq_one_letter_code
_entity_poly.pdbx_strand_id
1 'polypeptide(L)'
;MTLYDAKKRLMVENPLNRYKIGSADKLKADADGSTTLYIQADSPGKDKESNWLPAPKEPFYMLMRIYLPKIEVLNGQYEIPGVVKVK
;
A
#
# COMPACT_ATOMS: atom_id res chain seq x y z
N MET A 1 -2.86 1.58 3.97
CA MET A 1 -2.97 0.18 3.48
C MET A 1 -2.15 -0.72 4.38
N THR A 2 -2.60 -1.95 4.67
CA THR A 2 -1.84 -2.97 5.41
C THR A 2 -1.86 -4.28 4.64
N LEU A 3 -0.71 -4.96 4.56
CA LEU A 3 -0.55 -6.20 3.80
C LEU A 3 -0.62 -7.43 4.73
N TYR A 4 -1.27 -8.49 4.26
CA TYR A 4 -1.39 -9.76 4.96
C TYR A 4 -1.16 -10.93 4.01
N ASP A 5 -0.48 -11.97 4.49
CA ASP A 5 -0.42 -13.26 3.81
C ASP A 5 -1.82 -13.86 3.65
N ALA A 6 -2.14 -14.41 2.48
CA ALA A 6 -3.48 -14.90 2.19
C ALA A 6 -3.82 -16.20 2.96
N LYS A 7 -2.81 -16.99 3.34
CA LYS A 7 -3.01 -18.28 4.01
C LYS A 7 -3.20 -18.13 5.52
N LYS A 8 -2.27 -17.44 6.18
CA LYS A 8 -2.21 -17.22 7.63
C LYS A 8 -3.04 -16.02 8.07
N ARG A 9 -3.35 -15.09 7.16
CA ARG A 9 -4.05 -13.82 7.48
C ARG A 9 -3.29 -12.95 8.49
N LEU A 10 -1.97 -13.08 8.51
CA LEU A 10 -1.05 -12.34 9.39
C LEU A 10 -0.15 -11.44 8.55
N MET A 11 0.46 -10.47 9.22
CA MET A 11 1.50 -9.63 8.62
C MET A 11 2.71 -10.50 8.25
N VAL A 12 3.43 -10.08 7.21
CA VAL A 12 4.58 -10.81 6.67
C VAL A 12 5.86 -10.09 7.07
N GLU A 13 6.72 -10.78 7.81
CA GLU A 13 8.05 -10.30 8.17
C GLU A 13 8.82 -9.84 6.94
N ASN A 14 9.49 -8.70 7.05
CA ASN A 14 10.27 -8.13 5.96
C ASN A 14 11.43 -7.29 6.50
N PRO A 15 12.48 -7.06 5.68
CA PRO A 15 13.71 -6.38 6.13
C PRO A 15 13.50 -4.95 6.67
N LEU A 16 12.39 -4.30 6.32
CA LEU A 16 12.07 -2.94 6.77
C LEU A 16 11.22 -2.90 8.04
N ASN A 17 10.78 -4.05 8.56
CA ASN A 17 9.78 -4.15 9.63
C ASN A 17 8.54 -3.27 9.33
N ARG A 18 8.17 -3.17 8.04
CA ARG A 18 7.09 -2.30 7.53
C ARG A 18 5.93 -3.15 7.05
N TYR A 19 4.79 -3.07 7.72
CA TYR A 19 3.60 -3.89 7.41
C TYR A 19 2.41 -3.09 6.89
N LYS A 20 2.51 -1.76 6.97
CA LYS A 20 1.52 -0.81 6.47
C LYS A 20 2.22 0.36 5.80
N ILE A 21 1.49 1.04 4.93
CA ILE A 21 1.92 2.29 4.31
C ILE A 21 0.69 3.21 4.11
N GLY A 22 0.83 4.50 4.35
CA GLY A 22 -0.25 5.47 4.17
C GLY A 22 0.10 6.87 4.63
N SER A 23 -0.92 7.69 4.90
CA SER A 23 -0.79 9.13 5.16
C SER A 23 0.03 9.54 6.39
N ALA A 24 0.35 8.60 7.29
CA ALA A 24 1.22 8.86 8.43
C ALA A 24 2.71 8.71 8.10
N ASP A 25 3.04 8.15 6.93
CA ASP A 25 4.41 7.93 6.47
C ASP A 25 4.94 9.14 5.68
N LYS A 26 6.27 9.28 5.61
CA LYS A 26 6.92 10.30 4.78
C LYS A 26 6.97 9.83 3.32
N LEU A 27 5.85 9.97 2.62
CA LEU A 27 5.70 9.57 1.22
C LEU A 27 6.14 10.70 0.28
N LYS A 28 6.68 10.32 -0.87
CA LYS A 28 7.00 11.24 -1.97
C LYS A 28 5.79 11.35 -2.88
N ALA A 29 5.27 12.57 -3.04
CA ALA A 29 4.19 12.83 -3.98
C ALA A 29 4.72 12.87 -5.42
N ASP A 30 3.87 12.48 -6.36
CA ASP A 30 4.08 12.65 -7.79
C ASP A 30 3.82 14.11 -8.21
N ALA A 31 4.18 14.47 -9.45
CA ALA A 31 4.10 15.86 -9.92
C ALA A 31 2.66 16.42 -9.97
N ASP A 32 1.67 15.53 -10.09
CA ASP A 32 0.24 15.85 -10.06
C ASP A 32 -0.35 15.89 -8.63
N GLY A 33 0.49 15.70 -7.61
CA GLY A 33 0.08 15.64 -6.21
C GLY A 33 -0.46 14.28 -5.76
N SER A 34 -0.52 13.29 -6.64
CA SER A 34 -0.88 11.92 -6.27
C SER A 34 0.29 11.22 -5.55
N THR A 35 0.10 9.95 -5.15
CA THR A 35 1.17 9.16 -4.55
C THR A 35 1.13 7.73 -5.09
N THR A 36 2.14 7.38 -5.87
CA THR A 36 2.38 6.01 -6.31
C THR A 36 2.93 5.16 -5.17
N LEU A 37 2.27 4.05 -4.86
CA LEU A 37 2.73 3.05 -3.88
C LEU A 37 3.25 1.81 -4.61
N TYR A 38 4.44 1.35 -4.22
CA TYR A 38 5.05 0.14 -4.77
C TYR A 38 4.78 -1.04 -3.83
N ILE A 39 4.19 -2.12 -4.36
CA ILE A 39 3.87 -3.33 -3.59
C ILE A 39 4.54 -4.53 -4.26
N GLN A 40 5.71 -4.92 -3.75
CA GLN A 40 6.52 -6.00 -4.35
C GLN A 40 7.59 -6.51 -3.37
N ALA A 41 8.16 -7.67 -3.67
CA ALA A 41 9.15 -8.34 -2.80
C ALA A 41 10.50 -7.64 -2.76
N ASP A 42 10.99 -7.19 -3.92
CA ASP A 42 12.31 -6.58 -4.07
C ASP A 42 12.22 -5.05 -4.07
N SER A 43 13.25 -4.37 -3.56
CA SER A 43 13.26 -2.90 -3.52
C SER A 43 13.11 -2.31 -4.92
N PRO A 44 12.21 -1.31 -5.14
CA PRO A 44 12.06 -0.64 -6.41
C PRO A 44 13.20 0.34 -6.75
N GLY A 45 14.22 0.44 -5.89
CA GLY A 45 15.32 1.40 -5.99
C GLY A 45 15.25 2.47 -4.89
N LYS A 46 16.43 2.97 -4.49
CA LYS A 46 16.60 3.88 -3.33
C LYS A 46 15.70 5.12 -3.36
N ASP A 47 15.40 5.64 -4.55
CA ASP A 47 14.55 6.82 -4.76
C ASP A 47 13.05 6.56 -4.55
N LYS A 48 12.63 5.30 -4.48
CA LYS A 48 11.23 4.85 -4.38
C LYS A 48 10.91 4.11 -3.08
N GLU A 49 11.93 3.79 -2.26
CA GLU A 49 11.76 3.02 -1.02
C GLU A 49 10.86 3.71 0.01
N SER A 50 10.76 5.05 0.00
CA SER A 50 9.80 5.78 0.84
C SER A 50 8.35 5.34 0.58
N ASN A 51 8.03 5.03 -0.67
CA ASN A 51 6.68 4.68 -1.13
C ASN A 51 6.46 3.17 -1.28
N TRP A 52 7.43 2.37 -0.83
CA TRP A 52 7.42 0.93 -1.00
C TRP A 52 6.92 0.21 0.25
N LEU A 53 6.02 -0.76 0.04
CA LEU A 53 5.62 -1.75 1.02
C LEU A 53 6.11 -3.13 0.56
N PRO A 54 7.07 -3.74 1.28
CA PRO A 54 7.51 -5.10 0.99
C PRO A 54 6.34 -6.09 1.02
N ALA A 55 6.27 -6.96 0.01
CA ALA A 55 5.25 -7.98 -0.14
C ALA A 55 5.89 -9.37 -0.32
N PRO A 56 5.24 -10.47 0.11
CA PRO A 56 5.69 -11.82 -0.20
C PRO A 56 5.60 -12.11 -1.70
N LYS A 57 6.30 -13.16 -2.16
CA LYS A 57 6.13 -13.70 -3.53
C LYS A 57 4.88 -14.60 -3.62
N GLU A 58 4.41 -15.07 -2.48
CA GLU A 58 3.22 -15.85 -2.26
C GLU A 58 1.94 -14.99 -2.33
N PRO A 59 0.75 -15.60 -2.51
CA PRO A 59 -0.50 -14.86 -2.50
C PRO A 59 -0.71 -14.05 -1.22
N PHE A 60 -1.09 -12.78 -1.38
CA PHE A 60 -1.39 -11.86 -0.29
C PHE A 60 -2.65 -11.05 -0.60
N TYR A 61 -3.17 -10.38 0.42
CA TYR A 61 -4.20 -9.36 0.25
C TYR A 61 -3.82 -8.12 1.05
N MET A 62 -4.47 -7.00 0.71
CA MET A 62 -4.27 -5.75 1.39
C MET A 62 -5.59 -5.18 1.87
N LEU A 63 -5.56 -4.50 3.01
CA LEU A 63 -6.71 -3.80 3.58
C LEU A 63 -6.46 -2.29 3.62
N MET A 64 -7.30 -1.54 2.90
CA MET A 64 -7.33 -0.08 2.96
C MET A 64 -8.17 0.35 4.16
N ARG A 65 -7.70 1.37 4.88
CA ARG A 65 -8.44 2.00 5.98
C ARG A 65 -8.51 3.49 5.71
N ILE A 66 -9.71 4.04 5.80
CA ILE A 66 -9.98 5.46 5.69
C ILE A 66 -10.47 5.90 7.07
N TYR A 67 -9.70 6.76 7.72
CA TYR A 67 -10.00 7.25 9.07
C TYR A 67 -10.80 8.53 8.94
N LEU A 68 -11.96 8.58 9.60
CA LEU A 68 -12.94 9.68 9.45
C LEU A 68 -13.30 9.91 7.98
N PRO A 69 -13.84 8.89 7.28
CA PRO A 69 -14.23 9.04 5.88
C PRO A 69 -15.31 10.11 5.74
N LYS A 70 -15.21 10.90 4.66
CA LYS A 70 -16.30 11.80 4.28
C LYS A 70 -17.50 10.98 3.75
N ILE A 71 -18.65 11.63 3.65
CA ILE A 71 -19.91 10.98 3.26
C ILE A 71 -19.85 10.36 1.87
N GLU A 72 -19.05 10.91 0.95
CA GLU A 72 -18.87 10.40 -0.40
C GLU A 72 -18.21 9.02 -0.40
N VAL A 73 -17.30 8.76 0.54
CA VAL A 73 -16.70 7.44 0.73
C VAL A 73 -17.72 6.46 1.30
N LEU A 74 -18.51 6.90 2.29
CA LEU A 74 -19.53 6.07 2.95
C LEU A 74 -20.67 5.69 2.01
N ASN A 75 -21.05 6.60 1.11
CA ASN A 75 -22.09 6.39 0.09
C ASN A 75 -21.56 5.69 -1.17
N GLY A 76 -20.28 5.31 -1.22
CA GLY A 76 -19.67 4.60 -2.35
C GLY A 76 -19.43 5.45 -3.59
N GLN A 77 -19.42 6.79 -3.46
CA GLN A 77 -19.14 7.73 -4.54
C GLN A 77 -17.63 7.93 -4.78
N TYR A 78 -16.80 7.57 -3.79
CA TYR A 78 -15.35 7.57 -3.95
C TYR A 78 -14.88 6.24 -4.53
N GLU A 79 -14.31 6.28 -5.73
CA GLU A 79 -13.65 5.12 -6.31
C GLU A 79 -12.30 4.90 -5.65
N ILE A 80 -12.15 3.76 -4.98
CA ILE A 80 -10.87 3.35 -4.40
C ILE A 80 -9.91 3.02 -5.55
N PRO A 81 -8.70 3.60 -5.56
CA PRO A 81 -7.69 3.28 -6.58
C PRO A 81 -7.42 1.78 -6.63
N GLY A 82 -7.54 1.21 -7.83
CA GLY A 82 -7.23 -0.19 -8.08
C GLY A 82 -5.72 -0.48 -8.00
N VAL A 83 -5.38 -1.76 -7.83
CA VAL A 83 -3.98 -2.22 -7.93
C VAL A 83 -3.69 -2.57 -9.38
N VAL A 84 -2.64 -1.96 -9.94
CA VAL A 84 -2.19 -2.23 -11.30
C VAL A 84 -0.97 -3.14 -11.26
N LYS A 85 -1.04 -4.29 -11.93
CA LYS A 85 0.12 -5.17 -12.09
C LYS A 85 1.08 -4.55 -13.10
N VAL A 86 2.31 -4.29 -12.66
CA VAL A 86 3.42 -3.86 -13.52
C VAL A 86 4.12 -5.10 -14.09
N LYS A 87 4.54 -5.05 -15.35
CA LYS A 87 5.24 -6.13 -16.04
C LYS A 87 6.72 -6.18 -15.68
#